data_AF-A0A929HWJ7-F1
#
_entry.id   AF-A0A929HWJ7-F1
#
_cell.length_a   1.000
_cell.length_b   1.000
_cell.length_c   1.000
_cell.angle_alpha   90.00
_cell.angle_beta   90.00
_cell.angle_gamma   90.00
#
_symmetry.space_group_name_H-M   'P 1'
#
loop_
_entity.id
_entity.type
_entity.pdbx_description
1 polymer ?
#
loop_
_entity_poly.entity_id
_entity_poly.type
_entity_poly.pdbx_seq_one_letter_code
_entity_poly.pdbx_strand_id
1 'polypeptide(L)'
;MFIIRWILGTLILSINWLTTPRGVKRDAVAQAAIDEQTGNLALYQYKACPFCVKVRREMKRQSLNIETRDAKRSEAVKQELLAGGGLLKVPCLRIENNQGQVQWMYESTDIIDYLSGRFVPA
;
A
#
# COMPACT_ATOMS: atom_id res chain seq x y z
N MET A 1 -8.14 23.45 -17.58
CA MET A 1 -8.39 22.25 -16.75
C MET A 1 -7.17 21.75 -15.93
N PHE A 2 -6.02 22.46 -15.94
CA PHE A 2 -4.84 22.10 -15.15
C PHE A 2 -4.97 22.51 -13.67
N ILE A 3 -5.53 23.70 -13.42
CA ILE A 3 -5.69 24.31 -12.09
C ILE A 3 -6.59 23.46 -11.17
N ILE A 4 -7.72 22.98 -11.67
CA ILE A 4 -8.67 22.13 -10.92
C ILE A 4 -8.00 20.83 -10.47
N ARG A 5 -7.22 20.21 -11.36
CA ARG A 5 -6.53 18.93 -11.08
C ARG A 5 -5.37 19.11 -10.10
N TRP A 6 -4.74 20.29 -10.10
CA TRP A 6 -3.69 20.64 -9.16
C TRP A 6 -4.24 20.92 -7.75
N ILE A 7 -5.31 21.72 -7.65
CA ILE A 7 -6.00 22.03 -6.39
C ILE A 7 -6.60 20.76 -5.75
N LEU A 8 -7.28 19.90 -6.54
CA LEU A 8 -7.81 18.63 -6.03
C LEU A 8 -6.70 17.71 -5.50
N GLY A 9 -5.59 17.61 -6.22
CA GLY A 9 -4.46 16.79 -5.82
C GLY A 9 -3.80 17.29 -4.52
N THR A 10 -3.58 18.59 -4.39
CA THR A 10 -3.00 19.19 -3.17
C THR A 10 -3.97 19.09 -1.99
N LEU A 11 -5.26 19.35 -2.18
CA LEU A 11 -6.27 19.24 -1.13
C LEU A 11 -6.35 17.80 -0.57
N ILE A 12 -6.38 16.79 -1.44
CA ILE A 12 -6.39 15.37 -1.04
C ILE A 12 -5.14 15.02 -0.22
N LEU A 13 -3.96 15.49 -0.63
CA LEU A 13 -2.71 15.23 0.08
C LEU A 13 -2.67 15.94 1.45
N SER A 14 -3.12 17.19 1.51
CA SER A 14 -3.18 17.98 2.74
C SER A 14 -4.15 17.39 3.76
N ILE A 15 -5.37 17.00 3.31
CA ILE A 15 -6.37 16.34 4.18
C ILE A 15 -5.88 14.96 4.64
N ASN A 16 -5.26 14.18 3.74
CA ASN A 16 -4.70 12.90 4.11
C ASN A 16 -3.65 13.07 5.22
N TRP A 17 -2.73 14.02 5.07
CA TRP A 17 -1.72 14.31 6.09
C TRP A 17 -2.35 14.69 7.43
N LEU A 18 -3.32 15.62 7.43
CA LEU A 18 -3.98 16.10 8.65
C LEU A 18 -4.74 14.99 9.40
N THR A 19 -5.36 14.06 8.68
CA THR A 19 -6.20 13.01 9.25
C THR A 19 -5.48 11.66 9.36
N THR A 20 -4.17 11.61 9.14
CA THR A 20 -3.42 10.36 9.11
C THR A 20 -3.51 9.64 10.47
N PRO A 21 -3.89 8.35 10.53
CA PRO A 21 -4.04 7.63 11.79
C PRO A 21 -2.70 7.43 12.51
N ARG A 22 -2.78 7.20 13.83
CA ARG A 22 -1.64 6.69 14.62
C ARG A 22 -1.49 5.19 14.40
N GLY A 23 -0.25 4.72 14.36
CA GLY A 23 0.05 3.29 14.29
C GLY A 23 0.02 2.63 15.66
N VAL A 24 -0.28 1.33 15.68
CA VAL A 24 -0.17 0.48 16.87
C VAL A 24 1.28 0.47 17.36
N LYS A 25 1.45 0.49 18.68
CA LYS A 25 2.74 0.33 19.32
C LYS A 25 2.94 -1.14 19.69
N ARG A 26 4.01 -1.74 19.18
CA ARG A 26 4.48 -3.08 19.54
C ARG A 26 5.84 -2.95 20.24
N ASP A 27 6.23 -3.95 21.00
CA ASP A 27 7.62 -4.05 21.46
C ASP A 27 8.55 -4.31 20.26
N ALA A 28 9.86 -4.12 20.46
CA ALA A 28 10.84 -4.21 19.38
C ALA A 28 10.90 -5.59 18.73
N VAL A 29 10.71 -6.67 19.51
CA VAL A 29 10.79 -8.04 19.00
C VAL A 29 9.56 -8.36 18.16
N ALA A 30 8.36 -8.03 18.67
CA ALA A 30 7.12 -8.19 17.93
C ALA A 30 7.10 -7.33 16.65
N GLN A 31 7.62 -6.10 16.69
CA GLN A 31 7.67 -5.25 15.49
C GLN A 31 8.66 -5.81 14.46
N ALA A 32 9.83 -6.31 14.87
CA ALA A 32 10.79 -6.91 13.95
C ALA A 32 10.20 -8.14 13.22
N ALA A 33 9.45 -8.99 13.92
CA ALA A 33 8.77 -10.14 13.33
C ALA A 33 7.69 -9.74 12.31
N ILE A 34 7.02 -8.59 12.52
CA ILE A 34 6.06 -8.04 11.56
C ILE A 34 6.80 -7.44 10.37
N ASP A 35 7.88 -6.70 10.61
CA ASP A 35 8.67 -6.05 9.57
C ASP A 35 9.27 -7.09 8.60
N GLU A 36 9.79 -8.21 9.11
CA GLU A 36 10.26 -9.34 8.32
C GLU A 36 9.16 -9.90 7.40
N GLN A 37 7.96 -10.11 7.93
CA GLN A 37 6.83 -10.59 7.13
C GLN A 37 6.37 -9.57 6.08
N THR A 38 6.38 -8.28 6.42
CA THR A 38 6.00 -7.21 5.50
C THR A 38 7.04 -6.91 4.43
N GLY A 39 8.30 -7.32 4.64
CA GLY A 39 9.37 -7.19 3.65
C GLY A 39 9.10 -7.96 2.35
N ASN A 40 8.27 -9.01 2.41
CA ASN A 40 7.84 -9.77 1.24
C ASN A 40 6.61 -9.17 0.54
N LEU A 41 6.14 -8.00 0.97
CA LEU A 41 4.98 -7.32 0.43
C LEU A 41 5.39 -6.03 -0.28
N ALA A 42 4.74 -5.71 -1.39
CA ALA A 42 4.89 -4.41 -2.04
C ALA A 42 3.53 -3.87 -2.54
N LEU A 43 3.22 -2.61 -2.20
CA LEU A 43 2.02 -1.93 -2.65
C LEU A 43 2.29 -1.07 -3.88
N TYR A 44 1.73 -1.48 -5.00
CA TYR A 44 1.67 -0.67 -6.22
C TYR A 44 0.53 0.33 -6.11
N GLN A 45 0.86 1.60 -6.35
CA GLN A 45 -0.05 2.69 -6.05
C GLN A 45 0.14 3.90 -6.94
N TYR A 46 -0.80 4.83 -6.83
CA TYR A 46 -0.58 6.23 -7.19
C TYR A 46 -0.67 7.10 -5.93
N LYS A 47 0.25 8.07 -5.78
CA LYS A 47 0.29 8.92 -4.59
C LYS A 47 -1.04 9.62 -4.27
N ALA A 48 -1.74 10.13 -5.29
CA ALA A 48 -2.99 10.87 -5.15
C ALA A 48 -4.27 10.03 -5.34
N CYS A 49 -4.18 8.70 -5.42
CA CYS A 49 -5.35 7.84 -5.57
C CYS A 49 -6.04 7.63 -4.21
N PRO A 50 -7.36 7.89 -4.07
CA PRO A 50 -8.08 7.75 -2.81
C PRO A 50 -8.11 6.30 -2.30
N PHE A 51 -8.23 5.32 -3.20
CA PHE A 51 -8.19 3.90 -2.84
C PHE A 51 -6.80 3.47 -2.34
N CYS A 52 -5.73 3.99 -2.95
CA CYS A 52 -4.36 3.78 -2.46
C CYS A 52 -4.14 4.44 -1.10
N VAL A 53 -4.69 5.65 -0.89
CA VAL A 53 -4.68 6.32 0.42
C VAL A 53 -5.36 5.45 1.47
N LYS A 54 -6.50 4.83 1.16
CA LYS A 54 -7.23 3.92 2.08
C LYS A 54 -6.33 2.78 2.56
N VAL A 55 -5.67 2.07 1.64
CA VAL A 55 -4.73 0.97 1.97
C VAL A 55 -3.54 1.48 2.80
N ARG A 56 -2.90 2.58 2.39
CA ARG A 56 -1.76 3.16 3.14
C ARG A 56 -2.13 3.57 4.57
N ARG A 57 -3.37 4.04 4.79
CA ARG A 57 -3.85 4.37 6.13
C ARG A 57 -4.00 3.10 6.98
N GLU A 58 -4.44 2.01 6.39
CA GLU A 58 -4.50 0.72 7.08
C GLU A 58 -3.12 0.19 7.43
N MET A 59 -2.20 0.20 6.47
CA MET A 59 -0.77 -0.11 6.71
C MET A 59 -0.22 0.71 7.88
N LYS A 60 -0.54 2.00 7.93
CA LYS A 60 -0.09 2.86 9.02
C LYS A 60 -0.78 2.56 10.35
N ARG A 61 -2.08 2.27 10.38
CA ARG A 61 -2.80 1.88 11.61
C ARG A 61 -2.14 0.66 12.23
N GLN A 62 -1.79 -0.31 11.40
CA GLN A 62 -1.18 -1.56 11.85
C GLN A 62 0.35 -1.51 11.93
N SER A 63 0.97 -0.33 11.74
CA SER A 63 2.43 -0.13 11.75
C SER A 63 3.17 -1.14 10.86
N LEU A 64 2.67 -1.34 9.63
CA LEU A 64 3.25 -2.26 8.65
C LEU A 64 4.30 -1.55 7.80
N ASN A 65 5.49 -2.15 7.70
CA ASN A 65 6.58 -1.64 6.88
C ASN A 65 6.55 -2.27 5.48
N ILE A 66 5.53 -1.93 4.70
CA ILE A 66 5.36 -2.44 3.32
C ILE A 66 5.90 -1.42 2.33
N GLU A 67 6.74 -1.87 1.39
CA GLU A 67 7.28 -1.03 0.33
C GLU A 67 6.16 -0.46 -0.55
N THR A 68 6.23 0.82 -0.93
CA THR A 68 5.26 1.40 -1.89
C THR A 68 5.93 1.77 -3.20
N ARG A 69 5.38 1.30 -4.32
CA ARG A 69 5.89 1.53 -5.68
C ARG A 69 4.90 2.37 -6.49
N ASP A 70 5.33 3.53 -6.99
CA ASP A 70 4.46 4.45 -7.75
C ASP A 70 4.52 4.17 -9.26
N ALA A 71 3.53 3.42 -9.77
CA ALA A 71 3.42 3.04 -11.18
C ALA A 71 3.09 4.22 -12.11
N LYS A 72 2.74 5.41 -11.59
CA LYS A 72 2.51 6.61 -12.40
C LYS A 72 3.79 7.38 -12.68
N ARG A 73 4.78 7.25 -11.79
CA ARG A 73 6.04 8.02 -11.84
C ARG A 73 7.22 7.20 -12.34
N SER A 74 7.09 5.87 -12.39
CA SER A 74 8.13 4.97 -12.85
C SER A 74 7.59 4.03 -13.92
N GLU A 75 8.16 4.11 -15.12
CA GLU A 75 7.82 3.19 -16.22
C GLU A 75 8.24 1.76 -15.87
N ALA A 76 9.36 1.56 -15.16
CA ALA A 76 9.78 0.24 -14.71
C ALA A 76 8.75 -0.43 -13.79
N VAL A 77 8.22 0.32 -12.80
CA VAL A 77 7.18 -0.18 -11.88
C VAL A 77 5.88 -0.47 -12.63
N LYS A 78 5.54 0.37 -13.61
CA LYS A 78 4.37 0.17 -14.47
C LYS A 78 4.48 -1.11 -15.30
N GLN A 79 5.65 -1.36 -15.90
CA GLN A 79 5.91 -2.58 -16.66
C GLN A 79 5.90 -3.82 -15.77
N GLU A 80 6.48 -3.74 -14.57
CA GLU A 80 6.44 -4.83 -13.58
C GLU A 80 5.00 -5.19 -13.18
N LEU A 81 4.16 -4.17 -12.90
CA LEU A 81 2.75 -4.37 -12.57
C LEU A 81 1.97 -4.99 -13.73
N LEU A 82 2.23 -4.57 -14.96
CA LEU A 82 1.59 -5.14 -16.15
C LEU A 82 2.05 -6.58 -16.41
N ALA A 83 3.34 -6.86 -16.29
CA ALA A 83 3.90 -8.18 -16.56
C ALA A 83 3.50 -9.20 -15.49
N GLY A 84 3.47 -8.81 -14.21
CA GLY A 84 3.13 -9.69 -13.11
C GLY A 84 1.63 -9.75 -12.81
N GLY A 85 1.00 -8.58 -12.63
CA GLY A 85 -0.41 -8.49 -12.26
C GLY A 85 -1.38 -8.51 -13.45
N GLY A 86 -0.89 -8.36 -14.67
CA GLY A 86 -1.69 -8.39 -15.90
C GLY A 86 -2.51 -7.12 -16.17
N LEU A 87 -2.75 -6.27 -15.16
CA LEU A 87 -3.57 -5.07 -15.27
C LEU A 87 -2.86 -3.85 -14.70
N LEU A 88 -2.89 -2.74 -15.45
CA LEU A 88 -2.46 -1.42 -14.97
C LEU A 88 -3.52 -0.79 -14.06
N LYS A 89 -3.83 -1.45 -12.95
CA LYS A 89 -4.82 -1.03 -11.96
C LYS A 89 -4.16 -0.90 -10.59
N VAL A 90 -4.55 0.13 -9.83
CA VAL A 90 -4.07 0.36 -8.46
C VAL A 90 -5.26 0.64 -7.53
N PRO A 91 -5.16 0.35 -6.22
CA PRO A 91 -4.05 -0.32 -5.55
C PRO A 91 -3.91 -1.79 -5.96
N CYS A 92 -2.68 -2.29 -5.95
CA CYS A 92 -2.36 -3.70 -6.12
C CYS A 92 -1.28 -4.09 -5.12
N LEU A 93 -1.51 -5.15 -4.35
CA LEU A 93 -0.55 -5.70 -3.40
C LEU A 93 0.12 -6.93 -4.03
N ARG A 94 1.45 -6.86 -4.17
CA ARG A 94 2.29 -8.01 -4.49
C ARG A 94 2.65 -8.71 -3.18
N ILE A 95 2.38 -10.01 -3.12
CA ILE A 95 2.62 -10.87 -1.98
C ILE A 95 3.60 -11.95 -2.44
N GLU A 96 4.79 -11.97 -1.88
CA GLU A 96 5.77 -13.03 -2.11
C GLU A 96 5.74 -13.99 -0.92
N ASN A 97 5.63 -15.29 -1.20
CA ASN A 97 5.71 -16.31 -0.16
C ASN A 97 7.15 -16.79 0.01
N ASN A 98 7.42 -17.54 1.09
CA ASN A 98 8.76 -18.07 1.40
C ASN A 98 9.27 -19.09 0.36
N GLN A 99 8.42 -19.52 -0.58
CA GLN A 99 8.76 -20.43 -1.68
C GLN A 99 9.06 -19.67 -2.99
N GLY A 100 9.04 -18.33 -2.97
CA GLY A 100 9.26 -17.48 -4.14
C GLY A 100 8.05 -17.36 -5.07
N GLN A 101 6.89 -17.90 -4.70
CA GLN A 101 5.65 -17.69 -5.45
C GLN A 101 5.12 -16.30 -5.19
N VAL A 102 4.81 -15.59 -6.28
CA VAL A 102 4.30 -14.22 -6.25
C VAL A 102 2.80 -14.24 -6.56
N GLN A 103 2.01 -13.70 -5.64
CA GLN A 103 0.59 -13.46 -5.82
C GLN A 103 0.34 -11.95 -5.95
N TRP A 104 -0.59 -11.58 -6.83
CA TRP A 104 -1.03 -10.21 -7.04
C TRP A 104 -2.47 -10.07 -6.59
N MET A 105 -2.73 -9.16 -5.67
CA MET A 105 -4.05 -8.91 -5.10
C MET A 105 -4.51 -7.51 -5.48
N TYR A 106 -5.68 -7.43 -6.10
CA TYR A 106 -6.34 -6.18 -6.46
C TYR A 106 -7.46 -5.86 -5.47
N GLU A 107 -8.16 -4.75 -5.71
CA GLU A 107 -9.23 -4.22 -4.88
C GLU A 107 -8.78 -3.72 -3.49
N SER A 108 -9.07 -2.45 -3.22
CA SER A 108 -8.62 -1.84 -1.96
C SER A 108 -9.24 -2.45 -0.71
N THR A 109 -10.43 -3.05 -0.83
CA THR A 109 -11.10 -3.70 0.30
C THR A 109 -10.45 -5.04 0.59
N ASP A 110 -10.28 -5.89 -0.43
CA ASP A 110 -9.61 -7.20 -0.29
C ASP A 110 -8.19 -7.05 0.26
N ILE A 111 -7.44 -6.06 -0.21
CA ILE A 111 -6.11 -5.75 0.32
C ILE A 111 -6.18 -5.37 1.81
N ILE A 112 -7.15 -4.55 2.20
CA ILE A 112 -7.32 -4.15 3.62
C ILE A 112 -7.71 -5.35 4.47
N ASP A 113 -8.62 -6.19 3.99
CA ASP A 113 -9.08 -7.38 4.70
C ASP A 113 -7.95 -8.39 4.86
N TYR A 114 -7.12 -8.57 3.83
CA TYR A 114 -5.91 -9.38 3.89
C TYR A 114 -4.91 -8.86 4.93
N LEU A 115 -4.58 -7.56 4.90
CA LEU A 115 -3.64 -6.97 5.87
C LEU A 115 -4.20 -7.08 7.29
N SER A 116 -5.49 -6.81 7.47
CA SER A 116 -6.13 -6.85 8.77
C SER A 116 -6.23 -8.25 9.33
N GLY A 117 -6.65 -9.24 8.53
CA GLY A 117 -6.71 -10.62 8.95
C GLY A 117 -5.35 -11.21 9.34
N ARG A 118 -4.26 -10.66 8.77
CA ARG A 118 -2.90 -11.16 9.00
C ARG A 118 -2.15 -10.46 10.14
N PHE A 119 -2.38 -9.16 10.36
CA PHE A 119 -1.53 -8.36 11.25
C PHE A 119 -2.28 -7.52 12.29
N VAL A 120 -3.61 -7.61 12.36
CA VAL A 120 -4.37 -6.98 13.45
C VAL A 120 -3.84 -7.51 14.80
N PRO A 121 -3.45 -6.62 15.72
CA PRO A 121 -3.08 -7.02 17.07
C PRO A 121 -4.31 -7.60 17.77
N ALA A 122 -4.13 -8.74 18.45
CA ALA A 122 -5.13 -9.29 19.38
C ALA A 122 -5.34 -8.34 20.58
#